data_AF-A0A453KDX8-F1
#
_entry.id   AF-A0A453KDX8-F1
#
_cell.length_a   1.000
_cell.length_b   1.000
_cell.length_c   1.000
_cell.angle_alpha   90.00
_cell.angle_beta   90.00
_cell.angle_gamma   90.00
#
_symmetry.space_group_name_H-M   'P 1'
#
loop_
_entity.id
_entity.type
_entity.pdbx_description
1 polymer ?
#
loop_
_entity_poly.entity_id
_entity_poly.type
_entity_poly.pdbx_seq_one_letter_code
_entity_poly.pdbx_strand_id
1 'polypeptide(L)'
;GDHLIIANLGDSRAVLCARDSKGRPVSVQITTDLKPDLPGEAERILSCKGRIFAMDDEPDVPRLWLPDQDAPGLAMARAFGDFCLKNHGLICTPEVYYRKLSEKDDFLVLATDGIWDVLSNKEVVKIVSSVSDRSKAAKQLVDRAVRAWRRKFPTSMVDDCAAVCLFLKPAAISSEEDSTTKPPHAPVLSFTGSFRKALGGGEAEEGTAVWRALEGVARVNSVIRLPRMLSRRWRSASMDENNDQESSKVD
;
A
#
# COMPACT_ATOMS: atom_id res chain seq x y z
N GLY A 1 5.51 -21.04 9.43
CA GLY A 1 5.89 -21.88 8.28
C GLY A 1 6.94 -21.15 7.47
N ASP A 2 7.57 -21.83 6.53
CA ASP A 2 8.60 -21.31 5.63
C ASP A 2 8.05 -20.93 4.24
N HIS A 3 6.73 -20.98 4.06
CA HIS A 3 6.07 -20.56 2.82
C HIS A 3 5.54 -19.14 2.94
N LEU A 4 6.05 -18.24 2.10
CA LEU A 4 5.57 -16.86 1.95
C LEU A 4 4.69 -16.78 0.69
N ILE A 5 3.43 -16.38 0.88
CA ILE A 5 2.49 -16.09 -0.20
C ILE A 5 2.08 -14.62 -0.06
N ILE A 6 2.22 -13.85 -1.13
CA ILE A 6 1.82 -12.44 -1.18
C ILE A 6 0.84 -12.26 -2.34
N ALA A 7 -0.30 -11.62 -2.08
CA ALA A 7 -1.22 -11.20 -3.13
C ALA A 7 -1.17 -9.67 -3.22
N ASN A 8 -0.69 -9.11 -4.34
CA ASN A 8 -0.62 -7.67 -4.55
C ASN A 8 -1.75 -7.19 -5.46
N LEU A 9 -2.33 -6.04 -5.11
CA LEU A 9 -3.35 -5.36 -5.90
C LEU A 9 -3.12 -3.85 -5.77
N GLY A 10 -2.57 -3.24 -6.81
CA GLY A 10 -2.19 -1.83 -6.83
C GLY A 10 -0.67 -1.64 -6.84
N ASP A 11 -0.24 -0.47 -6.39
CA ASP A 11 1.15 0.00 -6.42
C ASP A 11 1.83 0.07 -5.05
N SER A 12 1.19 -0.48 -4.02
CA SER A 12 1.92 -0.89 -2.82
C SER A 12 2.92 -2.00 -3.15
N ARG A 13 3.98 -2.10 -2.35
CA ARG A 13 5.11 -2.99 -2.65
C ARG A 13 5.57 -3.78 -1.42
N ALA A 14 5.95 -5.03 -1.68
CA ALA A 14 6.63 -5.91 -0.75
C ALA A 14 8.12 -6.06 -1.11
N VAL A 15 9.01 -5.78 -0.16
CA VAL A 15 10.46 -5.91 -0.32
C VAL A 15 11.02 -6.77 0.80
N LEU A 16 11.74 -7.83 0.43
CA LEU A 16 12.43 -8.73 1.34
C LEU A 16 13.88 -8.29 1.53
N CYS A 17 14.35 -8.27 2.77
CA CYS A 17 15.77 -8.24 3.09
C CYS A 17 16.29 -9.67 3.17
N ALA A 18 17.20 -10.00 2.25
CA ALA A 18 17.93 -11.27 2.25
C ALA A 18 19.42 -11.02 2.42
N ARG A 19 20.20 -12.07 2.68
CA ARG A 19 21.66 -12.02 2.76
C ARG A 19 22.30 -12.56 1.48
N ASP A 20 23.27 -11.81 0.96
CA ASP A 20 24.12 -12.30 -0.12
C ASP A 20 25.11 -13.38 0.37
N SER A 21 25.95 -13.90 -0.53
CA SER A 21 26.96 -14.91 -0.21
C SER A 21 28.02 -14.45 0.79
N LYS A 22 28.18 -13.13 0.98
CA LYS A 22 29.08 -12.51 1.96
C LYS A 22 28.37 -12.12 3.25
N GLY A 23 27.10 -12.52 3.41
CA GLY A 23 26.28 -12.23 4.60
C GLY A 23 25.76 -10.78 4.66
N ARG A 24 25.91 -9.99 3.60
CA ARG A 24 25.49 -8.57 3.56
C ARG A 24 24.01 -8.46 3.20
N PRO A 25 23.27 -7.52 3.80
CA PRO A 25 21.86 -7.31 3.49
C PRO A 25 21.68 -6.82 2.05
N VAL A 26 20.76 -7.44 1.32
CA VAL A 26 20.34 -7.10 -0.03
C VAL A 26 18.82 -7.02 -0.10
N SER A 27 18.32 -6.01 -0.81
CA SER A 27 16.89 -5.83 -1.05
C SER A 27 16.43 -6.66 -2.26
N VAL A 28 15.43 -7.51 -2.07
CA VAL A 28 14.78 -8.29 -3.13
C VAL A 28 13.32 -7.85 -3.19
N GLN A 29 12.93 -7.21 -4.29
CA GLN A 29 11.52 -6.85 -4.51
C GLN A 29 10.74 -8.12 -4.82
N ILE A 30 9.65 -8.36 -4.10
CA ILE A 30 8.82 -9.56 -4.25
C ILE A 30 7.65 -9.29 -5.18
N THR A 31 7.02 -8.11 -5.06
CA THR A 31 5.85 -7.73 -5.86
C THR A 31 6.22 -6.69 -6.91
N THR A 32 5.58 -6.76 -8.07
CA THR A 32 5.55 -5.71 -9.08
C THR A 32 4.46 -4.70 -8.72
N ASP A 33 4.77 -3.41 -8.84
CA ASP A 33 3.81 -2.33 -8.66
C ASP A 33 2.92 -2.29 -9.90
N LEU A 34 1.62 -2.52 -9.75
CA LEU A 34 0.70 -2.71 -10.87
C LEU A 34 0.28 -1.36 -11.46
N LYS A 35 1.23 -0.68 -12.11
CA LYS A 35 1.03 0.62 -12.76
C LYS A 35 0.34 0.47 -14.13
N PRO A 36 -0.43 1.49 -14.59
CA PRO A 36 -1.19 1.42 -15.84
C PRO A 36 -0.36 1.17 -17.11
N ASP A 37 0.89 1.60 -17.13
CA ASP A 37 1.82 1.54 -18.26
C ASP A 37 2.59 0.22 -18.38
N LEU A 38 2.43 -0.71 -17.42
CA LEU A 38 2.97 -2.06 -17.57
C LEU A 38 2.39 -2.73 -18.82
N PRO A 39 3.19 -3.39 -19.68
CA PRO A 39 2.73 -3.84 -21.00
C PRO A 39 1.40 -4.61 -21.00
N GLY A 40 1.24 -5.61 -20.14
CA GLY A 40 0.00 -6.39 -20.05
C GLY A 40 -1.17 -5.67 -19.38
N GLU A 41 -0.89 -4.70 -18.50
CA GLU A 41 -1.92 -3.85 -17.90
C GLU A 41 -2.41 -2.82 -18.94
N ALA A 42 -1.48 -2.21 -19.67
CA ALA A 42 -1.74 -1.25 -20.72
C ALA A 42 -2.55 -1.85 -21.87
N GLU A 43 -2.15 -3.02 -22.35
CA GLU A 43 -2.89 -3.76 -23.38
C GLU A 43 -4.34 -3.99 -22.96
N ARG A 44 -4.55 -4.48 -21.73
CA ARG A 44 -5.90 -4.70 -21.18
C ARG A 44 -6.69 -3.40 -21.12
N ILE A 45 -6.12 -2.33 -20.58
CA ILE A 45 -6.78 -1.03 -20.44
C ILE A 45 -7.21 -0.49 -21.80
N LEU A 46 -6.30 -0.46 -22.78
CA LEU A 46 -6.57 0.05 -24.12
C LEU A 46 -7.62 -0.81 -24.85
N SER A 47 -7.60 -2.13 -24.68
CA SER A 47 -8.61 -3.03 -25.24
C SER A 47 -10.02 -2.77 -24.68
N CYS A 48 -10.11 -2.25 -23.45
CA CYS A 48 -11.35 -1.87 -22.78
C CYS A 48 -11.71 -0.38 -22.99
N LYS A 49 -11.09 0.30 -23.96
CA LYS A 49 -11.28 1.72 -24.27
C LYS A 49 -10.86 2.68 -23.15
N GLY A 50 -10.20 2.20 -22.10
CA GLY A 50 -9.58 3.07 -21.10
C GLY A 50 -8.41 3.84 -21.73
N ARG A 51 -8.08 5.00 -21.16
CA ARG A 51 -6.93 5.81 -21.60
C ARG A 51 -5.81 5.76 -20.58
N ILE A 52 -4.57 5.85 -21.06
CA ILE A 52 -3.38 5.91 -20.22
C ILE A 52 -2.55 7.11 -20.63
N PHE A 53 -2.37 8.04 -19.70
CA PHE A 53 -1.44 9.14 -19.82
C PHE A 53 -1.13 9.72 -18.44
N ALA A 54 -0.02 10.44 -18.34
CA ALA A 54 0.37 11.19 -17.16
C ALA A 54 -0.15 12.63 -17.25
N MET A 55 -0.38 13.28 -16.11
CA MET A 55 -0.73 14.70 -16.08
C MET A 55 0.49 15.57 -16.39
N ASP A 56 0.28 16.78 -16.90
CA ASP A 56 1.37 17.71 -17.23
C ASP A 56 2.23 18.09 -15.99
N ASP A 57 1.63 18.13 -14.80
CA ASP A 57 2.29 18.42 -13.53
C ASP A 57 2.97 17.19 -12.90
N GLU A 58 2.64 15.98 -13.35
CA GLU A 58 3.19 14.71 -12.87
C GLU A 58 3.53 13.77 -14.05
N PRO A 59 4.48 14.12 -14.94
CA PRO A 59 4.73 13.39 -16.18
C PRO A 59 5.23 11.95 -15.98
N ASP A 60 5.77 11.65 -14.81
CA ASP A 60 6.29 10.32 -14.44
C ASP A 60 5.21 9.40 -13.82
N VAL A 61 3.96 9.87 -13.68
CA VAL A 61 2.86 9.13 -13.03
C VAL A 61 1.78 8.79 -14.06
N PRO A 62 1.91 7.65 -14.75
CA PRO A 62 0.87 7.20 -15.68
C PRO A 62 -0.41 6.86 -14.92
N ARG A 63 -1.54 7.37 -15.43
CA ARG A 63 -2.85 7.20 -14.83
C ARG A 63 -3.82 6.54 -15.82
N LEU A 64 -4.73 5.74 -15.29
CA LEU A 64 -5.88 5.18 -15.98
C LEU A 64 -7.03 6.20 -15.92
N TRP A 65 -7.64 6.47 -17.07
CA TRP A 65 -8.74 7.42 -17.23
C TRP A 65 -9.94 6.81 -17.95
N LEU A 66 -11.13 7.40 -17.75
CA LEU A 66 -12.31 7.09 -18.57
C LEU A 66 -12.09 7.47 -20.03
N PRO A 67 -12.81 6.86 -20.99
CA PRO A 67 -12.64 7.13 -22.42
C PRO A 67 -12.91 8.60 -22.80
N ASP A 68 -13.93 9.21 -22.18
CA ASP A 68 -14.49 10.50 -22.61
C ASP A 68 -14.20 11.63 -21.60
N GLN A 69 -13.53 11.31 -20.48
CA GLN A 69 -13.33 12.24 -19.38
C GLN A 69 -11.99 12.00 -18.69
N ASP A 70 -11.27 13.09 -18.41
CA ASP A 70 -10.03 13.08 -17.62
C ASP A 70 -10.35 12.95 -16.12
N ALA A 71 -11.22 11.98 -15.77
CA ALA A 71 -11.59 11.62 -14.42
C ALA A 71 -12.23 10.22 -14.35
N PRO A 72 -12.04 9.45 -13.25
CA PRO A 72 -10.97 9.65 -12.27
C PRO A 72 -9.61 9.23 -12.86
N GLY A 73 -8.53 9.90 -12.45
CA GLY A 73 -7.16 9.59 -12.87
C GLY A 73 -6.45 8.67 -11.88
N LEU A 74 -6.60 7.36 -12.06
CA LEU A 74 -6.09 6.35 -11.11
C LEU A 74 -4.65 5.93 -11.45
N ALA A 75 -3.71 6.09 -10.52
CA ALA A 75 -2.28 5.80 -10.75
C ALA A 75 -1.90 4.30 -10.69
N MET A 76 -2.89 3.40 -10.72
CA MET A 76 -2.72 1.95 -10.66
C MET A 76 -3.74 1.23 -11.54
N ALA A 77 -3.36 0.07 -12.07
CA ALA A 77 -4.14 -0.72 -13.03
C ALA A 77 -5.05 -1.76 -12.37
N ARG A 78 -4.85 -2.03 -11.08
CA ARG A 78 -5.65 -2.97 -10.30
C ARG A 78 -5.97 -2.39 -8.94
N ALA A 79 -7.24 -2.41 -8.56
CA ALA A 79 -7.71 -1.89 -7.29
C ALA A 79 -9.06 -2.51 -6.90
N PHE A 80 -9.38 -2.47 -5.61
CA PHE A 80 -10.76 -2.60 -5.14
C PHE A 80 -11.50 -1.28 -5.37
N GLY A 81 -12.83 -1.30 -5.49
CA GLY A 81 -13.60 -0.07 -5.71
C GLY A 81 -13.44 0.51 -7.12
N ASP A 82 -13.51 1.84 -7.27
CA ASP A 82 -13.42 2.57 -8.55
C ASP A 82 -14.27 1.97 -9.67
N PHE A 83 -15.55 1.75 -9.35
CA PHE A 83 -16.48 1.00 -10.20
C PHE A 83 -16.63 1.59 -11.61
N CYS A 84 -16.50 2.90 -11.77
CA CYS A 84 -16.56 3.55 -13.08
C CYS A 84 -15.43 3.10 -14.02
N LEU A 85 -14.25 2.73 -13.50
CA LEU A 85 -13.11 2.29 -14.29
C LEU A 85 -13.12 0.78 -14.59
N LYS A 86 -14.01 -0.02 -13.96
CA LYS A 86 -14.01 -1.49 -14.11
C LYS A 86 -14.27 -1.94 -15.54
N ASN A 87 -15.16 -1.25 -16.25
CA ASN A 87 -15.44 -1.52 -17.66
C ASN A 87 -14.34 -1.00 -18.61
N HIS A 88 -13.31 -0.36 -18.06
CA HIS A 88 -12.23 0.31 -18.79
C HIS A 88 -10.85 -0.24 -18.43
N GLY A 89 -10.80 -1.50 -17.98
CA GLY A 89 -9.56 -2.26 -17.79
C GLY A 89 -9.03 -2.29 -16.35
N LEU A 90 -9.66 -1.58 -15.41
CA LEU A 90 -9.38 -1.77 -13.99
C LEU A 90 -9.93 -3.11 -13.50
N ILE A 91 -9.09 -3.95 -12.90
CA ILE A 91 -9.51 -5.24 -12.33
C ILE A 91 -9.19 -5.34 -10.84
N CYS A 92 -9.85 -6.24 -10.13
CA CYS A 92 -9.58 -6.52 -8.70
C CYS A 92 -8.90 -7.89 -8.47
N THR A 93 -8.41 -8.53 -9.54
CA THR A 93 -7.68 -9.79 -9.43
C THR A 93 -6.23 -9.53 -9.06
N PRO A 94 -5.78 -9.96 -7.86
CA PRO A 94 -4.41 -9.71 -7.42
C PRO A 94 -3.41 -10.55 -8.21
N GLU A 95 -2.18 -10.09 -8.26
CA GLU A 95 -1.05 -10.93 -8.66
C GLU A 95 -0.52 -11.67 -7.44
N VAL A 96 -0.37 -12.99 -7.54
CA VAL A 96 0.01 -13.86 -6.42
C VAL A 96 1.45 -14.33 -6.59
N TYR A 97 2.25 -14.06 -5.57
CA TYR A 97 3.66 -14.38 -5.50
C TYR A 97 3.89 -15.44 -4.44
N TYR A 98 4.76 -16.39 -4.75
CA TYR A 98 5.18 -17.45 -3.84
C TYR A 98 6.69 -17.43 -3.68
N ARG A 99 7.16 -17.55 -2.44
CA ARG A 99 8.57 -17.75 -2.11
C ARG A 99 8.69 -18.74 -0.95
N LYS A 100 9.59 -19.71 -1.10
CA LYS A 100 10.08 -20.48 0.05
C LYS A 100 11.14 -19.66 0.78
N LEU A 101 10.88 -19.35 2.03
CA LEU A 101 11.80 -18.64 2.92
C LEU A 101 12.99 -19.53 3.27
N SER A 102 14.12 -18.89 3.50
CA SER A 102 15.38 -19.51 3.89
C SER A 102 15.96 -18.79 5.09
N GLU A 103 16.97 -19.39 5.70
CA GLU A 103 17.75 -18.77 6.79
C GLU A 103 18.47 -17.49 6.36
N LYS A 104 18.58 -17.21 5.06
CA LYS A 104 19.16 -15.97 4.55
C LYS A 104 18.18 -14.81 4.54
N ASP A 105 16.88 -15.07 4.73
CA ASP A 105 15.84 -14.05 4.72
C ASP A 105 15.67 -13.49 6.15
N ASP A 106 15.91 -12.18 6.32
CA ASP A 106 15.95 -11.53 7.63
C ASP A 106 14.59 -10.91 8.00
N PHE A 107 14.02 -10.10 7.11
CA PHE A 107 12.73 -9.43 7.32
C PHE A 107 12.06 -9.05 6.01
N LEU A 108 10.73 -8.91 6.03
CA LEU A 108 9.89 -8.42 4.94
C LEU A 108 9.33 -7.03 5.30
N VAL A 109 9.36 -6.11 4.35
CA VAL A 109 8.71 -4.80 4.46
C VAL A 109 7.54 -4.75 3.48
N LEU A 110 6.35 -4.44 3.99
CA LEU A 110 5.18 -4.09 3.19
C LEU A 110 4.92 -2.60 3.40
N ALA A 111 4.79 -1.82 2.34
CA ALA A 111 4.47 -0.41 2.48
C ALA A 111 3.68 0.15 1.29
N THR A 112 3.03 1.29 1.50
CA THR A 112 2.38 2.10 0.46
C THR A 112 3.39 2.88 -0.35
N ASP A 113 2.95 3.37 -1.52
CA ASP A 113 3.65 4.30 -2.41
C ASP A 113 4.20 5.54 -1.70
N GLY A 114 3.49 6.06 -0.68
CA GLY A 114 4.02 7.11 0.20
C GLY A 114 5.40 6.82 0.82
N ILE A 115 5.83 5.55 0.91
CA ILE A 115 7.23 5.19 1.23
C ILE A 115 8.08 5.07 -0.04
N TRP A 116 7.60 4.35 -1.05
CA TRP A 116 8.38 3.92 -2.22
C TRP A 116 8.69 5.05 -3.20
N ASP A 117 7.85 6.08 -3.26
CA ASP A 117 8.05 7.26 -4.12
C ASP A 117 9.25 8.10 -3.66
N VAL A 118 9.58 8.03 -2.37
CA VAL A 118 10.64 8.83 -1.76
C VAL A 118 11.85 8.04 -1.28
N LEU A 119 11.73 6.72 -1.08
CA LEU A 119 12.81 5.85 -0.64
C LEU A 119 12.97 4.64 -1.56
N SER A 120 14.20 4.39 -2.01
CA SER A 120 14.53 3.19 -2.77
C SER A 120 14.48 1.92 -1.90
N ASN A 121 14.29 0.76 -2.54
CA ASN A 121 14.31 -0.55 -1.86
C ASN A 121 15.57 -0.75 -0.99
N LYS A 122 16.74 -0.28 -1.46
CA LYS A 122 18.01 -0.35 -0.74
C LYS A 122 18.02 0.56 0.49
N GLU A 123 17.50 1.78 0.39
CA GLU A 123 17.39 2.70 1.52
C GLU A 123 16.44 2.17 2.59
N VAL A 124 15.29 1.63 2.20
CA VAL A 124 14.33 1.01 3.13
C VAL A 124 14.98 -0.14 3.90
N VAL A 125 15.63 -1.07 3.19
CA VAL A 125 16.35 -2.19 3.83
C VAL A 125 17.46 -1.67 4.76
N LYS A 126 18.22 -0.66 4.36
CA LYS A 126 19.26 -0.05 5.20
C LYS A 126 18.68 0.57 6.48
N ILE A 127 17.58 1.31 6.36
CA ILE A 127 16.90 1.93 7.50
C ILE A 127 16.43 0.85 8.47
N VAL A 128 15.66 -0.13 8.01
CA VAL A 128 15.10 -1.18 8.86
C VAL A 128 16.20 -2.05 9.49
N SER A 129 17.28 -2.34 8.76
CA SER A 129 18.43 -3.09 9.29
C SER A 129 19.23 -2.34 10.35
N SER A 130 19.16 -1.00 10.37
CA SER A 130 19.92 -0.16 11.32
C SER A 130 19.20 0.03 12.66
N VAL A 131 17.97 -0.46 12.79
CA VAL A 131 17.14 -0.27 13.98
C VAL A 131 17.54 -1.29 15.05
N SER A 132 17.88 -0.80 16.25
CA SER A 132 18.17 -1.65 17.41
C SER A 132 16.92 -2.32 17.97
N ASP A 133 15.84 -1.55 18.09
CA ASP A 133 14.55 -1.99 18.63
C ASP A 133 13.54 -2.23 17.49
N ARG A 134 13.35 -3.50 17.14
CA ARG A 134 12.47 -3.94 16.04
C ARG A 134 11.05 -3.35 16.12
N SER A 135 10.54 -3.10 17.32
CA SER A 135 9.21 -2.49 17.52
C SER A 135 9.11 -1.07 16.95
N LYS A 136 10.23 -0.37 16.80
CA LYS A 136 10.32 0.99 16.28
C LYS A 136 10.64 1.05 14.79
N ALA A 137 10.87 -0.08 14.13
CA ALA A 137 11.36 -0.11 12.75
C ALA A 137 10.38 0.56 11.77
N ALA A 138 9.10 0.20 11.82
CA ALA A 138 8.06 0.80 10.98
C ALA A 138 7.95 2.31 11.22
N LYS A 139 7.97 2.74 12.48
CA LYS A 139 7.94 4.18 12.84
C LYS A 139 9.13 4.93 12.25
N GLN A 140 10.34 4.42 12.44
CA GLN A 140 11.54 5.07 11.91
C GLN A 140 11.53 5.13 10.39
N LEU A 141 11.00 4.10 9.72
CA LEU A 141 10.85 4.09 8.27
C LEU A 141 9.88 5.18 7.80
N VAL A 142 8.69 5.28 8.41
CA VAL A 142 7.71 6.34 8.12
C VAL A 142 8.31 7.72 8.39
N ASP A 143 8.96 7.93 9.54
CA ASP A 143 9.59 9.22 9.89
C ASP A 143 10.69 9.62 8.87
N ARG A 144 11.38 8.65 8.27
CA ARG A 144 12.38 8.89 7.23
C ARG A 144 11.73 9.24 5.90
N ALA A 145 10.64 8.57 5.52
CA ALA A 145 9.88 8.86 4.31
C ALA A 145 9.26 10.27 4.36
N VAL A 146 8.59 10.63 5.46
CA VAL A 146 8.02 11.96 5.67
C VAL A 146 9.07 13.08 5.53
N ARG A 147 10.28 12.85 6.05
CA ARG A 147 11.40 13.79 5.87
C ARG A 147 11.91 13.83 4.42
N ALA A 148 11.92 12.69 3.74
CA ALA A 148 12.31 12.61 2.34
C ALA A 148 11.31 13.35 1.43
N TRP A 149 10.01 13.23 1.68
CA TRP A 149 8.95 14.02 1.02
C TRP A 149 9.21 15.52 1.13
N ARG A 150 9.33 16.03 2.35
CA ARG A 150 9.58 17.48 2.59
C ARG A 150 10.85 18.01 1.91
N ARG A 151 11.85 17.14 1.71
CA ARG A 151 13.12 17.50 1.07
C ARG A 151 13.04 17.43 -0.46
N LYS A 152 12.41 16.39 -1.01
CA LYS A 152 12.32 16.16 -2.46
C LYS A 152 11.22 17.00 -3.11
N PHE A 153 10.11 17.19 -2.41
CA PHE A 153 8.90 17.86 -2.88
C PHE A 153 8.47 18.92 -1.86
N PRO A 154 9.22 20.02 -1.70
CA PRO A 154 8.99 21.01 -0.64
C PRO A 154 7.66 21.77 -0.77
N THR A 155 7.09 21.82 -1.98
CA THR A 155 5.81 22.48 -2.28
C THR A 155 4.62 21.53 -2.28
N SER A 156 4.86 20.22 -2.20
CA SER A 156 3.81 19.20 -2.24
C SER A 156 3.41 18.77 -0.84
N MET A 157 2.17 18.30 -0.70
CA MET A 157 1.74 17.63 0.52
C MET A 157 2.47 16.30 0.67
N VAL A 158 2.77 15.92 1.91
CA VAL A 158 3.31 14.59 2.21
C VAL A 158 2.17 13.59 2.04
N ASP A 159 2.41 12.53 1.28
CA ASP A 159 1.47 11.45 1.10
C ASP A 159 1.30 10.58 2.36
N ASP A 160 0.23 9.79 2.41
CA ASP A 160 -0.05 8.85 3.49
C ASP A 160 0.98 7.71 3.51
N CYS A 161 1.86 7.76 4.50
CA CYS A 161 2.93 6.80 4.68
C CYS A 161 2.51 5.65 5.62
N ALA A 162 2.34 4.44 5.11
CA ALA A 162 2.11 3.24 5.92
C ALA A 162 3.15 2.16 5.66
N ALA A 163 3.62 1.50 6.73
CA ALA A 163 4.57 0.41 6.63
C ALA A 163 4.35 -0.68 7.70
N VAL A 164 4.65 -1.92 7.32
CA VAL A 164 4.73 -3.09 8.19
C VAL A 164 6.10 -3.73 8.01
N CYS A 165 6.85 -3.88 9.10
CA CYS A 165 8.13 -4.59 9.11
C CYS A 165 7.95 -5.93 9.85
N LEU A 166 8.04 -7.03 9.10
CA LEU A 166 7.93 -8.39 9.62
C LEU A 166 9.32 -9.03 9.73
N PHE A 167 9.81 -9.20 10.96
CA PHE A 167 11.08 -9.88 11.20
C PHE A 167 10.87 -11.39 11.22
N LEU A 168 11.56 -12.12 10.34
CA LEU A 168 11.34 -13.55 10.12
C LEU A 168 12.07 -14.44 11.13
N LYS A 169 13.12 -13.89 11.75
CA LYS A 169 13.91 -14.57 12.78
C LYS A 169 13.52 -14.04 14.15
N PRO A 170 13.48 -14.89 15.20
CA PRO A 170 13.34 -14.41 16.58
C PRO A 170 14.38 -13.34 16.92
N ALA A 171 14.05 -12.45 17.85
CA ALA A 171 15.08 -11.60 18.45
C ALA A 171 16.06 -12.52 19.17
N ALA A 172 17.36 -12.32 18.99
CA ALA A 172 18.34 -13.03 19.81
C ALA A 172 18.05 -12.61 21.26
N ILE A 173 17.57 -13.56 22.07
CA ILE A 173 17.48 -13.34 23.51
C ILE A 173 18.93 -13.27 23.97
N SER A 174 19.40 -12.09 24.36
CA SER A 174 20.59 -11.97 25.19
C SER A 174 20.25 -12.69 26.50
N SER A 175 20.81 -13.88 26.69
CA SER A 175 20.79 -14.57 27.96
C SER A 175 21.64 -13.77 28.95
N GLU A 176 21.07 -12.73 29.53
CA GLU A 176 21.47 -12.32 30.88
C GLU A 176 20.69 -13.23 31.83
N GLU A 177 21.36 -14.27 32.31
CA GLU A 177 20.91 -14.99 33.49
C GLU A 177 20.99 -14.02 34.69
N ASP A 178 19.90 -13.32 34.98
CA ASP A 178 19.70 -12.75 36.31
C ASP A 178 18.68 -13.62 37.05
N SER A 179 19.21 -14.35 38.03
CA SER A 179 18.43 -15.18 38.92
C SER A 179 17.54 -14.30 39.80
N THR A 180 16.29 -14.75 39.97
CA THR A 180 15.29 -14.30 40.96
C THR A 180 14.34 -13.16 40.55
N THR A 181 13.13 -13.52 40.08
CA THR A 181 11.82 -13.30 40.77
C THR A 181 10.63 -13.58 39.83
N LYS A 182 9.49 -13.99 40.42
CA LYS A 182 8.26 -14.53 39.81
C LYS A 182 7.61 -13.65 38.72
N PRO A 183 6.83 -14.22 37.78
CA PRO A 183 6.21 -13.45 36.69
C PRO A 183 4.96 -12.68 37.14
N PRO A 184 4.77 -11.42 36.72
CA PRO A 184 3.46 -10.78 36.77
C PRO A 184 2.64 -11.13 35.52
N HIS A 185 1.37 -11.45 35.74
CA HIS A 185 0.36 -11.70 34.70
C HIS A 185 0.24 -10.50 33.74
N ALA A 186 0.36 -10.76 32.43
CA ALA A 186 -0.02 -9.81 31.37
C ALA A 186 -1.46 -10.12 30.89
N PRO A 187 -2.30 -9.10 30.61
CA PRO A 187 -3.65 -9.32 30.11
C PRO A 187 -3.60 -9.78 28.64
N VAL A 188 -4.19 -10.94 28.37
CA VAL A 188 -4.39 -11.46 27.01
C VAL A 188 -5.64 -10.81 26.43
N LEU A 189 -5.46 -9.89 25.48
CA LEU A 189 -6.55 -9.43 24.62
C LEU A 189 -6.85 -10.52 23.58
N SER A 190 -7.90 -11.30 23.83
CA SER A 190 -8.44 -12.26 22.88
C SER A 190 -9.39 -11.54 21.92
N PHE A 191 -9.15 -11.71 20.61
CA PHE A 191 -10.10 -11.30 19.58
C PHE A 191 -10.76 -12.55 19.02
N THR A 192 -12.01 -12.80 19.42
CA THR A 192 -12.84 -13.87 18.87
C THR A 192 -13.60 -13.33 17.65
N GLY A 193 -13.03 -13.50 16.46
CA GLY A 193 -13.73 -13.25 15.19
C GLY A 193 -14.15 -14.56 14.54
N SER A 194 -15.46 -14.83 14.48
CA SER A 194 -16.01 -16.01 13.80
C SER A 194 -16.14 -15.75 12.30
N PHE A 195 -15.35 -16.43 11.47
CA PHE A 195 -15.53 -16.44 10.01
C PHE A 195 -16.31 -17.70 9.61
N ARG A 196 -17.55 -17.53 9.17
CA ARG A 196 -18.34 -18.63 8.60
C ARG A 196 -17.90 -18.89 7.16
N LYS A 197 -17.32 -20.06 6.91
CA LYS A 197 -17.11 -20.61 5.57
C LYS A 197 -18.43 -21.17 5.06
N ALA A 198 -19.09 -20.48 4.14
CA ALA A 198 -20.27 -20.98 3.46
C ALA A 198 -19.88 -21.87 2.29
N LEU A 199 -19.62 -23.16 2.55
CA LEU A 199 -19.60 -24.20 1.52
C LEU A 199 -20.08 -25.53 2.13
N GLY A 200 -21.27 -25.97 1.71
CA GLY A 200 -21.71 -27.37 1.65
C GLY A 200 -21.93 -28.09 2.98
N GLY A 201 -23.14 -28.60 3.18
CA GLY A 201 -23.60 -29.25 4.42
C GLY A 201 -22.66 -30.33 4.99
N GLY A 202 -22.45 -30.24 6.29
CA GLY A 202 -21.72 -31.17 7.15
C GLY A 202 -21.43 -30.49 8.48
N GLU A 203 -21.72 -31.15 9.60
CA GLU A 203 -21.66 -30.62 10.96
C GLU A 203 -20.31 -29.97 11.31
N ALA A 204 -20.36 -28.83 11.99
CA ALA A 204 -19.18 -28.05 12.38
C ALA A 204 -18.58 -28.62 13.68
N GLU A 205 -17.38 -29.19 13.60
CA GLU A 205 -16.53 -29.40 14.79
C GLU A 205 -15.89 -28.07 15.20
N GLU A 206 -16.12 -27.68 16.46
CA GLU A 206 -15.58 -26.48 17.09
C GLU A 206 -14.14 -26.74 17.57
N GLY A 207 -13.18 -26.56 16.66
CA GLY A 207 -11.75 -26.63 16.96
C GLY A 207 -11.17 -25.28 17.38
N THR A 208 -10.69 -25.16 18.63
CA THR A 208 -9.97 -24.00 19.16
C THR A 208 -8.50 -23.97 18.71
N ALA A 209 -8.26 -23.70 17.43
CA ALA A 209 -6.91 -23.43 16.93
C ALA A 209 -6.55 -21.94 17.09
N VAL A 210 -5.83 -21.62 18.17
CA VAL A 210 -5.25 -20.28 18.41
C VAL A 210 -4.02 -20.11 17.51
N TRP A 211 -4.16 -19.40 16.40
CA TRP A 211 -3.02 -19.01 15.56
C TRP A 211 -2.29 -17.80 16.17
N ARG A 212 -1.05 -17.98 16.63
CA ARG A 212 -0.14 -16.90 17.06
C ARG A 212 0.42 -16.14 15.85
N ALA A 213 -0.42 -15.42 15.13
CA ALA A 213 -0.02 -14.68 13.91
C ALA A 213 0.60 -13.30 14.17
N LEU A 214 0.80 -12.87 15.43
CA LEU A 214 1.08 -11.47 15.77
C LEU A 214 2.32 -11.24 16.65
N GLU A 215 3.07 -12.27 17.02
CA GLU A 215 4.38 -12.05 17.65
C GLU A 215 5.36 -11.51 16.59
N GLY A 216 5.65 -10.20 16.64
CA GLY A 216 6.66 -9.55 15.80
C GLY A 216 6.14 -8.54 14.76
N VAL A 217 4.84 -8.23 14.75
CA VAL A 217 4.27 -7.19 13.86
C VAL A 217 4.26 -5.84 14.57
N ALA A 218 5.13 -4.93 14.14
CA ALA A 218 5.06 -3.52 14.54
C ALA A 218 4.18 -2.77 13.52
N ARG A 219 2.97 -2.36 13.93
CA ARG A 219 2.06 -1.52 13.14
C ARG A 219 2.03 -0.11 13.71
N VAL A 220 2.20 0.89 12.86
CA VAL A 220 1.97 2.30 13.21
C VAL A 220 1.04 2.89 12.15
N ASN A 221 -0.14 3.32 12.56
CA ASN A 221 -0.99 4.18 11.75
C ASN A 221 -0.71 5.63 12.18
N SER A 222 -0.23 6.49 11.27
CA SER A 222 -0.33 7.93 11.49
C SER A 222 -1.75 8.38 11.20
N VAL A 223 -2.59 8.46 12.23
CA VAL A 223 -3.93 9.06 12.11
C VAL A 223 -3.74 10.57 11.99
N ILE A 224 -3.73 11.09 10.78
CA ILE A 224 -4.00 12.52 10.56
C ILE A 224 -5.51 12.68 10.77
N ARG A 225 -5.91 13.53 11.73
CA ARG A 225 -7.32 13.91 11.91
C ARG A 225 -7.82 14.53 10.60
N LEU A 226 -8.71 13.83 9.91
CA LEU A 226 -9.51 14.40 8.83
C LEU A 226 -10.25 15.64 9.36
N PRO A 227 -10.09 16.82 8.75
CA PRO A 227 -11.01 17.92 8.99
C PRO A 227 -12.40 17.47 8.56
N ARG A 228 -13.41 17.65 9.43
CA ARG A 228 -14.81 17.56 9.02
C ARG A 228 -15.03 18.58 7.90
N MET A 229 -15.09 18.12 6.65
CA MET A 229 -15.52 18.96 5.54
C MET A 229 -16.99 19.30 5.77
N LEU A 230 -17.24 20.57 6.10
CA LEU A 230 -18.53 21.20 5.91
C LEU A 230 -18.91 21.10 4.43
N SER A 231 -20.14 20.70 4.17
CA SER A 231 -20.74 20.60 2.85
C SER A 231 -20.51 21.86 2.02
N ARG A 232 -19.62 21.79 1.02
CA ARG A 232 -19.53 22.81 -0.01
C ARG A 232 -20.47 22.43 -1.15
N ARG A 233 -21.67 23.01 -1.03
CA ARG A 233 -22.68 23.23 -2.06
C ARG A 233 -22.01 23.61 -3.39
N TRP A 234 -22.16 22.73 -4.39
CA TRP A 234 -21.87 23.05 -5.78
C TRP A 234 -22.67 24.28 -6.19
N ARG A 235 -21.99 25.35 -6.60
CA ARG A 235 -22.65 26.45 -7.33
C ARG A 235 -22.61 26.08 -8.80
N SER A 236 -23.81 25.85 -9.35
CA SER A 236 -24.07 25.84 -10.78
C SER A 236 -23.66 27.21 -11.35
N ALA A 237 -22.73 27.24 -12.29
CA ALA A 237 -22.57 28.38 -13.18
C ALA A 237 -23.62 28.24 -14.28
N SER A 238 -24.63 29.10 -14.25
CA SER A 238 -25.55 29.32 -15.36
C SER A 238 -24.78 29.98 -16.50
N MET A 239 -24.84 29.39 -17.70
CA MET A 239 -24.54 30.07 -18.95
C MET A 239 -25.73 30.96 -19.27
N ASP A 240 -25.52 32.27 -19.25
CA ASP A 240 -26.48 33.25 -19.76
C ASP A 240 -26.41 33.24 -21.30
N GLU A 241 -27.59 33.07 -21.89
CA GLU A 241 -27.88 33.20 -23.32
C GLU A 241 -27.69 34.65 -23.76
N ASN A 242 -26.75 34.92 -24.67
CA ASN A 242 -26.76 36.12 -25.49
C ASN A 242 -27.36 35.77 -26.85
N ASN A 243 -28.64 36.14 -27.01
CA ASN A 243 -29.38 36.15 -28.26
C ASN A 243 -29.31 37.56 -28.84
N ASP A 244 -28.32 37.81 -29.72
CA ASP A 244 -28.29 39.01 -30.56
C ASP A 244 -29.08 38.72 -31.85
N GLN A 245 -30.34 39.17 -31.87
CA GLN A 245 -31.13 39.29 -33.08
C GLN A 245 -30.94 40.67 -33.71
N GLU A 246 -30.39 40.64 -34.91
CA GLU A 246 -30.33 41.71 -35.90
C GLU A 246 -31.74 42.02 -36.45
N SER A 247 -32.16 43.29 -36.45
CA SER A 247 -33.16 43.79 -37.40
C SER A 247 -33.09 45.31 -37.56
N SER A 248 -32.62 45.71 -38.73
CA SER A 248 -32.66 47.02 -39.39
C SER A 248 -34.04 47.71 -39.47
N LYS A 249 -34.04 49.05 -39.49
CA LYS A 249 -34.79 49.97 -40.38
C LYS A 249 -34.37 51.42 -40.05
N VAL A 250 -33.70 52.15 -40.95
CA VAL A 250 -34.22 52.97 -42.08
C VAL A 250 -34.92 54.25 -41.61
N ASP A 251 -34.43 55.36 -42.17
CA ASP A 251 -34.79 56.78 -42.11
C ASP A 251 -34.28 57.64 -40.94
#